data_AF-E3BGI6-F1
#
_entry.id   AF-E3BGI6-F1
#
_cell.length_a   1.000
_cell.length_b   1.000
_cell.length_c   1.000
_cell.angle_alpha   90.00
_cell.angle_beta   90.00
_cell.angle_gamma   90.00
#
_symmetry.space_group_name_H-M   'P 1'
#
loop_
_entity.id
_entity.type
_entity.pdbx_description
1 polymer ?
#
loop_
_entity_poly.entity_id
_entity_poly.type
_entity_poly.pdbx_seq_one_letter_code
_entity_poly.pdbx_strand_id
1 'polypeptide(L)'
;MGSTDLMTYLNYMQTWDEESDSNINQILDEHGLFVGLGDFASDKAVDEEFDSLVDLAKEVRDWTVAADSIEMAADAAAIASFWSFGIGMAAFVALQAEAAVDKAVASSKAKELNKKLENADTDISKKINSDVLHYIEKYKKNNNLIVSKAPAGLDTQACRSSLLQFIGEIEKKGEKATPDLFRQYASSARVVFKSDEINQVKDALDELNFSDKSKEDVTKFMKVLADLPVSTTFTRQVLTFTQGISLSIALRNLKMQQNTIQECAEAAGLPLEEVDSSALKMMDSSAKFALGISAILTVVNVVLDIINLIDVVKQCNKMVDELNGSMRENYKKFFNQIKDASKAYNEAISGADDNKLTPPNKASKDSLPA
;
A
#
# COMPACT_ATOMS: atom_id res chain seq x y z
N MET A 1 11.38 2.90 -16.61
CA MET A 1 10.65 2.58 -15.35
C MET A 1 9.53 3.59 -15.14
N GLY A 2 9.83 4.89 -15.18
CA GLY A 2 8.80 5.94 -15.02
C GLY A 2 7.61 5.83 -15.98
N SER A 3 7.82 5.54 -17.28
CA SER A 3 6.71 5.37 -18.23
C SER A 3 5.87 4.12 -17.95
N THR A 4 6.49 3.02 -17.53
CA THR A 4 5.83 1.77 -17.16
C THR A 4 4.94 1.97 -15.93
N ASP A 5 5.44 2.71 -14.94
CA ASP A 5 4.70 3.01 -13.73
C ASP A 5 3.49 3.90 -14.02
N LEU A 6 3.66 4.90 -14.89
CA LEU A 6 2.56 5.76 -15.36
C LEU A 6 1.47 4.96 -16.04
N MET A 7 1.85 4.10 -16.99
CA MET A 7 0.87 3.29 -17.72
C MET A 7 0.20 2.26 -16.82
N THR A 8 0.92 1.68 -15.86
CA THR A 8 0.35 0.77 -14.86
C THR A 8 -0.68 1.48 -14.00
N TYR A 9 -0.35 2.66 -13.49
CA TYR A 9 -1.25 3.48 -12.67
C TYR A 9 -2.52 3.85 -13.45
N LEU A 10 -2.37 4.40 -14.66
CA LEU A 10 -3.48 4.80 -15.51
C LEU A 10 -4.36 3.60 -15.92
N ASN A 11 -3.74 2.47 -16.25
CA ASN A 11 -4.44 1.24 -16.62
C ASN A 11 -5.29 0.71 -15.46
N TYR A 12 -4.81 0.86 -14.23
CA TYR A 12 -5.57 0.47 -13.06
C TYR A 12 -6.68 1.49 -12.73
N MET A 13 -6.36 2.78 -12.67
CA MET A 13 -7.34 3.82 -12.30
C MET A 13 -8.53 3.91 -13.26
N GLN A 14 -8.31 3.69 -14.56
CA GLN A 14 -9.42 3.71 -15.53
C GLN A 14 -10.49 2.63 -15.28
N THR A 15 -10.15 1.53 -14.58
CA THR A 15 -11.10 0.44 -14.29
C THR A 15 -12.22 0.85 -13.31
N TRP A 16 -12.05 2.01 -12.68
CA TRP A 16 -13.00 2.58 -11.73
C TRP A 16 -13.96 3.61 -12.33
N ASP A 17 -13.79 4.00 -13.59
CA ASP A 17 -14.61 5.03 -14.27
C ASP A 17 -16.12 4.70 -14.26
N GLU A 18 -16.46 3.42 -14.42
CA GLU A 18 -17.83 2.92 -14.45
C GLU A 18 -18.25 2.21 -13.16
N GLU A 19 -17.50 2.38 -12.06
CA GLU A 19 -17.82 1.73 -10.79
C GLU A 19 -18.99 2.38 -10.06
N SER A 20 -19.79 1.54 -9.40
CA SER A 20 -20.96 1.91 -8.62
C SER A 20 -20.62 2.76 -7.39
N ASP A 21 -21.55 3.63 -7.01
CA ASP A 21 -21.46 4.43 -5.78
C ASP A 21 -21.25 3.57 -4.54
N SER A 22 -21.92 2.43 -4.45
CA SER A 22 -21.82 1.54 -3.29
C SER A 22 -20.39 1.01 -3.11
N ASN A 23 -19.72 0.66 -4.22
CA ASN A 23 -18.35 0.18 -4.18
C ASN A 23 -17.37 1.32 -3.92
N ILE A 24 -17.53 2.48 -4.55
CA ILE A 24 -16.66 3.64 -4.29
C ILE A 24 -16.81 4.12 -2.84
N ASN A 25 -18.03 4.22 -2.31
CA ASN A 25 -18.26 4.59 -0.91
C ASN A 25 -17.59 3.61 0.06
N GLN A 26 -17.53 2.31 -0.25
CA GLN A 26 -16.79 1.37 0.59
C GLN A 26 -15.30 1.68 0.66
N ILE A 27 -14.70 2.10 -0.46
CA ILE A 27 -13.29 2.53 -0.51
C ILE A 27 -13.10 3.85 0.25
N LEU A 28 -13.98 4.83 0.04
CA LEU A 28 -13.92 6.13 0.71
C LEU A 28 -14.16 6.01 2.24
N ASP A 29 -15.01 5.08 2.68
CA ASP A 29 -15.20 4.75 4.09
C ASP A 29 -13.91 4.19 4.71
N GLU A 30 -13.25 3.24 4.03
CA GLU A 30 -11.97 2.68 4.49
C GLU A 30 -10.90 3.79 4.58
N HIS A 31 -10.85 4.65 3.56
CA HIS A 31 -9.94 5.81 3.54
C HIS A 31 -10.21 6.76 4.71
N GLY A 32 -11.47 7.08 4.99
CA GLY A 32 -11.84 7.92 6.13
C GLY A 32 -11.37 7.34 7.47
N LEU A 33 -11.44 6.02 7.64
CA LEU A 33 -10.89 5.34 8.82
C LEU A 33 -9.36 5.41 8.84
N PHE A 34 -8.70 5.19 7.71
CA PHE A 34 -7.24 5.31 7.58
C PHE A 34 -6.73 6.68 8.02
N VAL A 35 -7.35 7.77 7.53
CA VAL A 35 -7.01 9.15 7.89
C VAL A 35 -7.21 9.40 9.40
N GLY A 36 -8.18 8.73 10.01
CA GLY A 36 -8.55 8.86 11.42
C GLY A 36 -7.72 8.01 12.40
N LEU A 37 -6.82 7.12 11.94
CA LEU A 37 -6.11 6.20 12.84
C LEU A 37 -5.21 6.92 13.86
N GLY A 38 -4.57 8.01 13.46
CA GLY A 38 -3.70 8.80 14.33
C GLY A 38 -2.53 8.00 14.89
N ASP A 39 -2.22 8.20 16.17
CA ASP A 39 -1.14 7.49 16.87
C ASP A 39 -1.67 6.28 17.65
N PHE A 40 -0.95 5.17 17.56
CA PHE A 40 -1.23 3.97 18.34
C PHE A 40 0.04 3.11 18.55
N ALA A 41 0.04 2.30 19.61
CA ALA A 41 1.11 1.35 19.89
C ALA A 41 0.64 -0.07 19.50
N SER A 42 1.32 -0.69 18.54
CA SER A 42 0.97 -2.03 18.03
C SER A 42 1.86 -3.15 18.55
N ASP A 43 3.12 -2.87 18.85
CA ASP A 43 4.14 -3.92 19.04
C ASP A 43 3.78 -4.90 20.17
N LYS A 44 3.30 -4.39 21.30
CA LYS A 44 2.85 -5.23 22.42
C LYS A 44 1.67 -6.14 22.03
N ALA A 45 0.69 -5.60 21.30
CA ALA A 45 -0.46 -6.38 20.84
C ALA A 45 -0.05 -7.47 19.85
N VAL A 46 0.92 -7.17 18.97
CA VAL A 46 1.54 -8.14 18.06
C VAL A 46 2.27 -9.22 18.86
N ASP A 47 3.15 -8.85 19.79
CA ASP A 47 3.91 -9.80 20.60
C ASP A 47 2.99 -10.75 21.38
N GLU A 48 1.96 -10.23 22.06
CA GLU A 48 0.99 -11.05 22.81
C GLU A 48 0.21 -12.01 21.90
N GLU A 49 -0.13 -11.61 20.67
CA GLU A 49 -0.80 -12.50 19.73
C GLU A 49 0.15 -13.59 19.20
N PHE A 50 1.36 -13.20 18.85
CA PHE A 50 2.36 -14.12 18.31
C PHE A 50 2.90 -15.09 19.36
N ASP A 51 2.98 -14.71 20.63
CA ASP A 51 3.34 -15.65 21.71
C ASP A 51 2.31 -16.78 21.78
N SER A 52 1.01 -16.45 21.72
CA SER A 52 -0.04 -17.47 21.72
C SER A 52 -0.07 -18.32 20.43
N LEU A 53 0.25 -17.74 19.27
CA LEU A 53 0.43 -18.49 18.03
C LEU A 53 1.63 -19.46 18.09
N VAL A 54 2.76 -19.00 18.65
CA VAL A 54 3.96 -19.82 18.83
C VAL A 54 3.68 -20.99 19.77
N ASP A 55 2.95 -20.77 20.87
CA ASP A 55 2.62 -21.84 21.82
C ASP A 55 1.71 -22.90 21.17
N LEU A 56 0.68 -22.49 20.43
CA LEU A 56 -0.15 -23.43 19.66
C LEU A 56 0.64 -24.16 18.57
N ALA A 57 1.57 -23.48 17.88
CA ALA A 57 2.43 -24.12 16.89
C ALA A 57 3.38 -25.15 17.51
N LYS A 58 3.91 -24.89 18.71
CA LYS A 58 4.70 -25.86 19.47
C LYS A 58 3.84 -27.07 19.87
N GLU A 59 2.62 -26.86 20.33
CA GLU A 59 1.69 -27.96 20.63
C GLU A 59 1.43 -28.83 19.39
N VAL A 60 1.13 -28.21 18.24
CA VAL A 60 0.94 -28.94 16.97
C VAL A 60 2.19 -29.73 16.62
N ARG A 61 3.37 -29.11 16.65
CA ARG A 61 4.65 -29.79 16.39
C ARG A 61 4.85 -31.00 17.31
N ASP A 62 4.69 -30.82 18.61
CA ASP A 62 5.00 -31.85 19.59
C ASP A 62 4.08 -33.06 19.44
N TRP A 63 2.79 -32.82 19.17
CA TRP A 63 1.82 -33.89 18.88
C TRP A 63 2.03 -34.52 17.50
N THR A 64 2.44 -33.75 16.48
CA THR A 64 2.77 -34.28 15.16
C THR A 64 4.02 -35.16 15.20
N VAL A 65 5.09 -34.75 15.89
CA VAL A 65 6.30 -35.57 16.06
C VAL A 65 5.99 -36.87 16.80
N ALA A 66 5.15 -36.81 17.83
CA ALA A 66 4.67 -38.01 18.51
C ALA A 66 3.90 -38.94 17.56
N ALA A 67 3.03 -38.39 16.72
CA ALA A 67 2.22 -39.16 15.77
C ALA A 67 3.01 -39.70 14.57
N ASP A 68 4.05 -38.99 14.10
CA ASP A 68 4.89 -39.39 12.97
C ASP A 68 5.82 -40.57 13.31
N SER A 69 6.05 -40.83 14.61
CA SER A 69 6.61 -42.11 15.08
C SER A 69 5.68 -43.32 14.84
N ILE A 70 4.46 -43.09 14.32
CA ILE A 70 3.37 -44.08 14.10
C ILE A 70 2.80 -43.97 12.65
N GLU A 71 3.64 -43.76 11.62
CA GLU A 71 3.22 -43.71 10.19
C GLU A 71 2.19 -42.60 9.86
N MET A 72 2.67 -41.44 9.38
CA MET A 72 1.83 -40.43 8.74
C MET A 72 2.30 -40.15 7.32
N ALA A 73 1.48 -40.52 6.34
CA ALA A 73 1.53 -39.96 5.00
C ALA A 73 0.52 -38.80 4.95
N ALA A 74 1.00 -37.58 4.72
CA ALA A 74 0.15 -36.40 4.58
C ALA A 74 -0.17 -36.16 3.10
N ASP A 75 -1.44 -36.27 2.73
CA ASP A 75 -1.93 -35.82 1.43
C ASP A 75 -2.14 -34.31 1.47
N ALA A 76 -1.22 -33.59 0.84
CA ALA A 76 -1.29 -32.15 0.62
C ALA A 76 -2.30 -31.82 -0.49
N ALA A 77 -3.60 -31.81 -0.17
CA ALA A 77 -4.63 -31.39 -1.11
C ALA A 77 -5.73 -30.58 -0.43
N ALA A 78 -5.47 -29.28 -0.21
CA ALA A 78 -6.43 -28.20 -0.36
C ALA A 78 -5.74 -26.86 -0.04
N ILE A 79 -4.96 -26.33 -0.99
CA ILE A 79 -4.46 -24.96 -0.95
C ILE A 79 -5.31 -24.17 -1.96
N ALA A 80 -6.46 -23.66 -1.53
CA ALA A 80 -7.24 -22.72 -2.33
C ALA A 80 -8.34 -22.02 -1.49
N SER A 81 -7.95 -21.12 -0.57
CA SER A 81 -8.85 -20.13 0.08
C SER A 81 -8.05 -19.39 1.17
N PHE A 82 -7.98 -18.07 1.32
CA PHE A 82 -8.62 -16.90 0.69
C PHE A 82 -7.70 -15.67 0.87
N TRP A 83 -7.68 -14.78 -0.13
CA TRP A 83 -6.93 -13.52 -0.15
C TRP A 83 -7.59 -12.42 0.73
N SER A 84 -7.58 -12.58 2.06
CA SER A 84 -8.07 -11.53 2.98
C SER A 84 -7.02 -10.98 3.95
N PHE A 85 -5.74 -11.27 3.71
CA PHE A 85 -4.55 -10.72 4.38
C PHE A 85 -4.24 -11.30 5.78
N GLY A 86 -2.99 -11.72 5.96
CA GLY A 86 -2.44 -12.17 7.25
C GLY A 86 -2.78 -13.62 7.61
N ILE A 87 -2.06 -14.58 7.01
CA ILE A 87 -2.06 -16.02 7.36
C ILE A 87 -3.39 -16.77 7.16
N GLY A 88 -4.41 -16.18 6.53
CA GLY A 88 -5.65 -16.84 6.09
C GLY A 88 -5.50 -17.90 4.98
N MET A 89 -4.34 -18.58 4.91
CA MET A 89 -4.25 -19.90 4.30
C MET A 89 -4.29 -20.92 5.41
N ALA A 90 -5.20 -21.88 5.30
CA ALA A 90 -5.21 -23.04 6.16
C ALA A 90 -3.89 -23.82 5.97
N ALA A 91 -2.86 -23.47 6.74
CA ALA A 91 -1.50 -23.99 6.59
C ALA A 91 -1.39 -25.47 6.95
N PHE A 92 -2.39 -26.00 7.67
CA PHE A 92 -2.39 -27.38 8.18
C PHE A 92 -3.59 -28.23 7.71
N VAL A 93 -4.07 -28.07 6.46
CA VAL A 93 -5.21 -28.90 5.97
C VAL A 93 -4.85 -30.40 5.87
N ALA A 94 -3.57 -30.77 5.83
CA ALA A 94 -3.11 -32.12 5.54
C ALA A 94 -3.10 -33.13 6.72
N LEU A 95 -3.57 -32.79 7.93
CA LEU A 95 -3.57 -33.72 9.08
C LEU A 95 -4.86 -34.56 9.21
N GLN A 96 -5.68 -34.68 8.16
CA GLN A 96 -6.93 -35.47 8.20
C GLN A 96 -6.79 -36.83 7.48
N ALA A 97 -6.18 -37.82 8.15
CA ALA A 97 -6.40 -39.23 7.83
C ALA A 97 -6.26 -40.14 9.08
N GLU A 98 -7.33 -40.89 9.34
CA GLU A 98 -7.64 -41.99 10.28
C GLU A 98 -6.78 -42.30 11.54
N ALA A 99 -7.47 -42.18 12.69
CA ALA A 99 -7.50 -43.01 13.92
C ALA A 99 -6.20 -43.43 14.65
N ALA A 100 -5.58 -42.47 15.35
CA ALA A 100 -4.93 -42.65 16.65
C ALA A 100 -5.27 -41.43 17.55
N VAL A 101 -5.28 -41.57 18.88
CA VAL A 101 -5.63 -40.46 19.81
C VAL A 101 -4.74 -39.23 19.55
N ASP A 102 -3.44 -39.45 19.37
CA ASP A 102 -2.46 -38.39 19.13
C ASP A 102 -2.69 -37.68 17.78
N LYS A 103 -3.15 -38.40 16.75
CA LYS A 103 -3.55 -37.82 15.44
C LYS A 103 -4.78 -36.92 15.58
N ALA A 104 -5.75 -37.31 16.42
CA ALA A 104 -6.95 -36.51 16.66
C ALA A 104 -6.63 -35.22 17.45
N VAL A 105 -5.74 -35.30 18.44
CA VAL A 105 -5.28 -34.12 19.21
C VAL A 105 -4.46 -33.18 18.34
N ALA A 106 -3.51 -33.70 17.56
CA ALA A 106 -2.73 -32.91 16.59
C ALA A 106 -3.65 -32.18 15.60
N SER A 107 -4.65 -32.88 15.04
CA SER A 107 -5.64 -32.29 14.14
C SER A 107 -6.47 -31.20 14.81
N SER A 108 -6.90 -31.40 16.06
CA SER A 108 -7.64 -30.38 16.82
C SER A 108 -6.80 -29.13 17.06
N LYS A 109 -5.53 -29.29 17.45
CA LYS A 109 -4.61 -28.17 17.67
C LYS A 109 -4.24 -27.46 16.38
N ALA A 110 -4.09 -28.19 15.29
CA ALA A 110 -3.88 -27.61 13.97
C ALA A 110 -5.10 -26.78 13.51
N LYS A 111 -6.33 -27.22 13.79
CA LYS A 111 -7.55 -26.44 13.55
C LYS A 111 -7.60 -25.16 14.40
N GLU A 112 -7.23 -25.26 15.67
CA GLU A 112 -7.15 -24.11 16.58
C GLU A 112 -6.10 -23.09 16.09
N LEU A 113 -4.90 -23.56 15.75
CA LEU A 113 -3.83 -22.74 15.17
C LEU A 113 -4.28 -22.08 13.86
N ASN A 114 -4.84 -22.84 12.91
CA ASN A 114 -5.35 -22.29 11.64
C ASN A 114 -6.40 -21.19 11.88
N LYS A 115 -7.35 -21.42 12.79
CA LYS A 115 -8.36 -20.42 13.12
C LYS A 115 -7.75 -19.15 13.73
N LYS A 116 -6.73 -19.30 14.56
CA LYS A 116 -6.05 -18.15 15.17
C LYS A 116 -5.21 -17.39 14.15
N LEU A 117 -4.51 -18.10 13.28
CA LEU A 117 -3.77 -17.54 12.15
C LEU A 117 -4.70 -16.76 11.20
N GLU A 118 -5.88 -17.29 10.88
CA GLU A 118 -6.90 -16.62 10.05
C GLU A 118 -7.40 -15.30 10.64
N ASN A 119 -7.40 -15.19 11.97
CA ASN A 119 -7.91 -14.02 12.70
C ASN A 119 -6.81 -13.14 13.29
N ALA A 120 -5.53 -13.43 13.05
CA ALA A 120 -4.43 -12.81 13.77
C ALA A 120 -4.43 -11.28 13.65
N ASP A 121 -4.68 -10.73 12.45
CA ASP A 121 -4.76 -9.28 12.23
C ASP A 121 -5.99 -8.65 12.90
N THR A 122 -7.14 -9.34 12.91
CA THR A 122 -8.35 -8.93 13.61
C THR A 122 -8.14 -8.93 15.13
N ASP A 123 -7.44 -9.93 15.65
CA ASP A 123 -7.22 -10.08 17.09
C ASP A 123 -6.13 -9.13 17.59
N ILE A 124 -5.09 -8.86 16.80
CA ILE A 124 -4.12 -7.79 17.06
C ILE A 124 -4.82 -6.44 17.06
N SER A 125 -5.59 -6.13 16.02
CA SER A 125 -6.24 -4.81 15.91
C SER A 125 -7.25 -4.56 17.05
N LYS A 126 -8.03 -5.57 17.46
CA LYS A 126 -8.86 -5.53 18.67
C LYS A 126 -8.08 -5.15 19.93
N LYS A 127 -6.85 -5.69 20.10
CA LYS A 127 -5.97 -5.40 21.24
C LYS A 127 -5.39 -3.99 21.20
N ILE A 128 -5.29 -3.37 20.02
CA ILE A 128 -4.80 -2.00 19.86
C ILE A 128 -5.90 -1.01 20.26
N ASN A 129 -6.98 -0.92 19.47
CA ASN A 129 -8.19 -0.14 19.76
C ASN A 129 -9.29 -0.40 18.71
N SER A 130 -10.49 0.17 18.93
CA SER A 130 -11.64 0.02 18.03
C SER A 130 -11.46 0.63 16.64
N ASP A 131 -10.71 1.73 16.54
CA ASP A 131 -10.54 2.45 15.27
C ASP A 131 -9.64 1.67 14.32
N VAL A 132 -8.55 1.11 14.85
CA VAL A 132 -7.65 0.20 14.14
C VAL A 132 -8.40 -1.08 13.75
N LEU A 133 -9.25 -1.63 14.62
CA LEU A 133 -10.09 -2.78 14.28
C LEU A 133 -11.03 -2.49 13.11
N HIS A 134 -11.81 -1.41 13.19
CA HIS A 134 -12.75 -1.05 12.13
C HIS A 134 -12.04 -0.80 10.79
N TYR A 135 -10.87 -0.16 10.84
CA TYR A 135 -10.03 0.03 9.66
C TYR A 135 -9.61 -1.31 9.05
N ILE A 136 -9.08 -2.24 9.86
CA ILE A 136 -8.65 -3.56 9.40
C ILE A 136 -9.84 -4.35 8.83
N GLU A 137 -11.00 -4.34 9.46
CA GLU A 137 -12.20 -5.01 8.95
C GLU A 137 -12.63 -4.47 7.57
N LYS A 138 -12.63 -3.14 7.39
CA LYS A 138 -12.94 -2.50 6.10
C LYS A 138 -11.88 -2.80 5.05
N TYR A 139 -10.60 -2.71 5.42
CA TYR A 139 -9.47 -3.09 4.58
C TYR A 139 -9.64 -4.53 4.04
N LYS A 140 -9.92 -5.50 4.91
CA LYS A 140 -10.12 -6.90 4.50
C LYS A 140 -11.31 -7.03 3.55
N LYS A 141 -12.44 -6.40 3.88
CA LYS A 141 -13.66 -6.46 3.07
C LYS A 141 -13.45 -5.92 1.65
N ASN A 142 -12.66 -4.86 1.52
CA ASN A 142 -12.45 -4.18 0.25
C ASN A 142 -11.39 -4.84 -0.64
N ASN A 143 -10.55 -5.75 -0.11
CA ASN A 143 -9.51 -6.43 -0.90
C ASN A 143 -10.05 -7.10 -2.17
N ASN A 144 -11.18 -7.82 -2.07
CA ASN A 144 -11.75 -8.52 -3.22
C ASN A 144 -12.17 -7.55 -4.33
N LEU A 145 -12.78 -6.42 -3.96
CA LEU A 145 -13.15 -5.37 -4.90
C LEU A 145 -11.90 -4.79 -5.57
N ILE A 146 -10.91 -4.40 -4.78
CA ILE A 146 -9.65 -3.82 -5.25
C ILE A 146 -8.92 -4.76 -6.23
N VAL A 147 -8.82 -6.05 -5.89
CA VAL A 147 -8.17 -7.08 -6.73
C VAL A 147 -8.99 -7.37 -7.98
N SER A 148 -10.32 -7.39 -7.91
CA SER A 148 -11.16 -7.60 -9.10
C SER A 148 -11.01 -6.50 -10.17
N LYS A 149 -10.48 -5.34 -9.77
CA LYS A 149 -10.15 -4.22 -10.65
C LYS A 149 -8.71 -4.24 -11.16
N ALA A 150 -7.86 -5.09 -10.61
CA ALA A 150 -6.45 -5.14 -10.96
C ALA A 150 -6.27 -5.66 -12.41
N PRO A 151 -5.57 -4.91 -13.28
CA PRO A 151 -5.10 -5.46 -14.54
C PRO A 151 -4.21 -6.68 -14.31
N ALA A 152 -4.14 -7.56 -15.31
CA ALA A 152 -3.29 -8.74 -15.24
C ALA A 152 -1.83 -8.37 -14.91
N GLY A 153 -1.27 -9.00 -13.88
CA GLY A 153 0.11 -8.79 -13.42
C GLY A 153 0.29 -7.67 -12.40
N LEU A 154 -0.76 -6.93 -12.02
CA LEU A 154 -0.69 -5.97 -10.93
C LEU A 154 -1.02 -6.62 -9.59
N ASP A 155 -0.12 -6.51 -8.61
CA ASP A 155 -0.35 -7.05 -7.28
C ASP A 155 -1.24 -6.12 -6.42
N THR A 156 -1.78 -6.69 -5.34
CA THR A 156 -2.66 -5.98 -4.41
C THR A 156 -1.97 -4.79 -3.74
N GLN A 157 -0.65 -4.85 -3.54
CA GLN A 157 0.12 -3.74 -2.94
C GLN A 157 0.11 -2.53 -3.86
N ALA A 158 0.46 -2.72 -5.13
CA ALA A 158 0.49 -1.68 -6.12
C ALA A 158 -0.91 -1.09 -6.33
N CYS A 159 -1.95 -1.95 -6.34
CA CYS A 159 -3.34 -1.51 -6.39
C CYS A 159 -3.69 -0.58 -5.22
N ARG A 160 -3.44 -1.03 -3.99
CA ARG A 160 -3.77 -0.26 -2.78
C ARG A 160 -2.99 1.05 -2.65
N SER A 161 -1.70 1.02 -2.97
CA SER A 161 -0.87 2.22 -2.99
C SER A 161 -1.36 3.22 -4.04
N SER A 162 -1.73 2.75 -5.24
CA SER A 162 -2.27 3.60 -6.30
C SER A 162 -3.63 4.20 -5.92
N LEU A 163 -4.51 3.45 -5.26
CA LEU A 163 -5.79 3.96 -4.76
C LEU A 163 -5.62 5.04 -3.71
N LEU A 164 -4.72 4.85 -2.73
CA LEU A 164 -4.46 5.86 -1.71
C LEU A 164 -3.92 7.15 -2.34
N GLN A 165 -2.98 7.01 -3.28
CA GLN A 165 -2.45 8.13 -4.05
C GLN A 165 -3.54 8.84 -4.86
N PHE A 166 -4.43 8.07 -5.50
CA PHE A 166 -5.52 8.60 -6.32
C PHE A 166 -6.56 9.36 -5.49
N ILE A 167 -6.93 8.85 -4.32
CA ILE A 167 -7.81 9.57 -3.39
C ILE A 167 -7.12 10.84 -2.90
N GLY A 168 -5.82 10.77 -2.62
CA GLY A 168 -5.05 11.96 -2.27
C GLY A 168 -5.03 13.02 -3.36
N GLU A 169 -4.90 12.61 -4.61
CA GLU A 169 -4.97 13.50 -5.78
C GLU A 169 -6.35 14.16 -5.93
N ILE A 170 -7.44 13.46 -5.55
CA ILE A 170 -8.80 14.05 -5.50
C ILE A 170 -8.91 15.06 -4.35
N GLU A 171 -8.35 14.73 -3.18
CA GLU A 171 -8.52 15.50 -1.94
C GLU A 171 -7.55 16.67 -1.80
N LYS A 172 -6.50 16.76 -2.62
CA LYS A 172 -5.45 17.79 -2.50
C LYS A 172 -5.94 19.24 -2.53
N LYS A 173 -7.13 19.49 -3.09
CA LYS A 173 -7.76 20.81 -3.13
C LYS A 173 -8.61 21.13 -1.89
N GLY A 174 -8.54 20.29 -0.85
CA GLY A 174 -9.32 20.43 0.38
C GLY A 174 -10.78 19.97 0.23
N GLU A 175 -11.13 19.37 -0.90
CA GLU A 175 -12.44 18.77 -1.12
C GLU A 175 -12.42 17.32 -0.62
N LYS A 176 -13.43 16.93 0.17
CA LYS A 176 -13.59 15.52 0.53
C LYS A 176 -13.93 14.72 -0.72
N ALA A 177 -13.26 13.58 -0.93
CA ALA A 177 -13.58 12.72 -2.05
C ALA A 177 -15.03 12.22 -1.97
N THR A 178 -15.72 12.24 -3.12
CA THR A 178 -17.09 11.74 -3.30
C THR A 178 -17.10 10.73 -4.45
N PRO A 179 -18.12 9.86 -4.56
CA PRO A 179 -18.21 8.93 -5.69
C PRO A 179 -18.18 9.61 -7.07
N ASP A 180 -18.81 10.78 -7.19
CA ASP A 180 -18.82 11.54 -8.44
C ASP A 180 -17.44 12.11 -8.78
N LEU A 181 -16.76 12.72 -7.82
CA LEU A 181 -15.38 13.20 -8.02
C LEU A 181 -14.43 12.03 -8.34
N PHE A 182 -14.57 10.91 -7.62
CA PHE A 182 -13.78 9.71 -7.85
C PHE A 182 -13.91 9.22 -9.29
N ARG A 183 -15.13 9.07 -9.79
CA ARG A 183 -15.37 8.68 -11.19
C ARG A 183 -14.87 9.74 -12.17
N GLN A 184 -15.03 11.02 -11.87
CA GLN A 184 -14.54 12.09 -12.74
C GLN A 184 -13.01 12.01 -12.95
N TYR A 185 -12.26 11.75 -11.88
CA TYR A 185 -10.82 11.52 -11.95
C TYR A 185 -10.48 10.17 -12.62
N ALA A 186 -11.28 9.12 -12.41
CA ALA A 186 -11.06 7.83 -13.05
C ALA A 186 -11.32 7.91 -14.57
N SER A 187 -12.31 8.69 -14.98
CA SER A 187 -12.56 9.05 -16.38
C SER A 187 -11.41 9.84 -16.97
N SER A 188 -10.83 10.75 -16.19
CA SER A 188 -9.61 11.47 -16.60
C SER A 188 -8.47 10.47 -16.84
N ALA A 189 -8.24 9.51 -15.94
CA ALA A 189 -7.25 8.45 -16.14
C ALA A 189 -7.49 7.64 -17.43
N ARG A 190 -8.76 7.29 -17.72
CA ARG A 190 -9.15 6.61 -18.96
C ARG A 190 -8.83 7.44 -20.20
N VAL A 191 -9.12 8.74 -20.16
CA VAL A 191 -8.84 9.67 -21.26
C VAL A 191 -7.33 9.75 -21.50
N VAL A 192 -6.53 9.96 -20.45
CA VAL A 192 -5.07 10.02 -20.55
C VAL A 192 -4.51 8.70 -21.09
N PHE A 193 -4.94 7.56 -20.55
CA PHE A 193 -4.48 6.23 -20.96
C PHE A 193 -4.67 5.95 -22.46
N LYS A 194 -5.74 6.50 -23.05
CA LYS A 194 -6.09 6.33 -24.46
C LYS A 194 -5.61 7.47 -25.37
N SER A 195 -4.97 8.49 -24.81
CA SER A 195 -4.51 9.67 -25.54
C SER A 195 -3.19 9.42 -26.26
N ASP A 196 -2.91 10.16 -27.32
CA ASP A 196 -1.60 10.14 -27.97
C ASP A 196 -0.61 11.05 -27.22
N GLU A 197 -1.13 12.09 -26.57
CA GLU A 197 -0.39 13.05 -25.74
C GLU A 197 0.41 12.38 -24.62
N ILE A 198 -0.10 11.28 -24.07
CA ILE A 198 0.60 10.53 -23.01
C ILE A 198 1.95 9.98 -23.47
N ASN A 199 2.17 9.78 -24.77
CA ASN A 199 3.46 9.34 -25.29
C ASN A 199 4.56 10.37 -25.03
N GLN A 200 4.25 11.67 -25.12
CA GLN A 200 5.22 12.72 -24.82
C GLN A 200 5.65 12.68 -23.34
N VAL A 201 4.70 12.45 -22.45
CA VAL A 201 4.96 12.31 -21.01
C VAL A 201 5.75 11.04 -20.72
N LYS A 202 5.41 9.92 -21.36
CA LYS A 202 6.15 8.65 -21.25
C LYS A 202 7.60 8.82 -21.68
N ASP A 203 7.82 9.42 -22.84
CA ASP A 203 9.17 9.64 -23.38
C ASP A 203 9.99 10.54 -22.45
N ALA A 204 9.38 11.62 -21.93
CA ALA A 204 10.04 12.52 -20.98
C ALA A 204 10.35 11.84 -19.63
N LEU A 205 9.45 11.00 -19.12
CA LEU A 205 9.69 10.22 -17.91
C LEU A 205 10.81 9.19 -18.10
N ASP A 206 10.88 8.55 -19.26
CA ASP A 206 11.95 7.60 -19.56
C ASP A 206 13.29 8.31 -19.77
N GLU A 207 13.33 9.45 -20.49
CA GLU A 207 14.54 10.28 -20.60
C GLU A 207 15.04 10.69 -19.21
N LEU A 208 14.15 11.19 -18.35
CA LEU A 208 14.48 11.56 -16.97
C LEU A 208 14.92 10.35 -16.13
N ASN A 209 14.30 9.18 -16.33
CA ASN A 209 14.67 7.95 -15.65
C ASN A 209 16.10 7.51 -15.99
N PHE A 210 16.53 7.67 -17.24
CA PHE A 210 17.87 7.31 -17.72
C PHE A 210 18.91 8.43 -17.61
N SER A 211 18.51 9.65 -17.24
CA SER A 211 19.44 10.77 -17.03
C SER A 211 20.06 10.77 -15.63
N ASP A 212 21.00 11.69 -15.44
CA ASP A 212 21.62 12.01 -14.15
C ASP A 212 20.64 12.70 -13.19
N LYS A 213 19.43 13.04 -13.65
CA LYS A 213 18.41 13.79 -12.90
C LYS A 213 18.96 15.13 -12.38
N SER A 214 19.82 15.75 -13.20
CA SER A 214 20.31 17.10 -12.98
C SER A 214 19.16 18.11 -13.02
N LYS A 215 19.35 19.30 -12.47
CA LYS A 215 18.33 20.36 -12.49
C LYS A 215 17.88 20.68 -13.93
N GLU A 216 18.80 20.60 -14.89
CA GLU A 216 18.54 20.75 -16.32
C GLU A 216 17.61 19.65 -16.85
N ASP A 217 17.84 18.39 -16.48
CA ASP A 217 16.98 17.27 -16.88
C ASP A 217 15.58 17.40 -16.30
N VAL A 218 15.49 17.78 -15.02
CA VAL A 218 14.20 18.06 -14.37
C VAL A 218 13.48 19.21 -15.07
N THR A 219 14.19 20.28 -15.42
CA THR A 219 13.61 21.43 -16.13
C THR A 219 13.04 21.04 -17.49
N LYS A 220 13.75 20.17 -18.25
CA LYS A 220 13.22 19.63 -19.52
C LYS A 220 11.92 18.85 -19.31
N PHE A 221 11.89 17.99 -18.30
CA PHE A 221 10.70 17.22 -17.95
C PHE A 221 9.52 18.13 -17.56
N MET A 222 9.75 19.13 -16.70
CA MET A 222 8.70 20.08 -16.29
C MET A 222 8.17 20.88 -17.48
N LYS A 223 9.04 21.24 -18.43
CA LYS A 223 8.62 21.90 -19.66
C LYS A 223 7.69 21.04 -20.50
N VAL A 224 7.95 19.74 -20.64
CA VAL A 224 7.04 18.81 -21.33
C VAL A 224 5.67 18.80 -20.65
N LEU A 225 5.62 18.72 -19.32
CA LEU A 225 4.36 18.76 -18.57
C LEU A 225 3.60 20.08 -18.70
N ALA A 226 4.32 21.21 -18.78
CA ALA A 226 3.74 22.53 -18.93
C ALA A 226 3.20 22.79 -20.36
N ASP A 227 3.87 22.23 -21.37
CA ASP A 227 3.55 22.43 -22.79
C ASP A 227 2.45 21.46 -23.30
N LEU A 228 1.93 20.56 -22.46
CA LEU A 228 0.84 19.64 -22.82
C LEU A 228 -0.41 20.42 -23.29
N PRO A 229 -1.03 20.02 -24.42
CA PRO A 229 -2.10 20.79 -25.02
C PRO A 229 -3.41 20.66 -24.25
N VAL A 230 -4.17 21.76 -24.16
CA VAL A 230 -5.59 21.71 -23.75
C VAL A 230 -6.44 21.55 -25.01
N SER A 231 -7.24 20.49 -25.05
CA SER A 231 -8.14 20.18 -26.17
C SER A 231 -9.55 19.82 -25.67
N THR A 232 -10.45 19.48 -26.59
CA THR A 232 -11.80 19.00 -26.23
C THR A 232 -11.77 17.68 -25.46
N THR A 233 -10.75 16.86 -25.70
CA THR A 233 -10.55 15.57 -25.03
C THR A 233 -9.61 15.72 -23.85
N PHE A 234 -8.49 16.41 -24.04
CA PHE A 234 -7.52 16.71 -23.00
C PHE A 234 -7.88 18.03 -22.30
N THR A 235 -8.96 17.98 -21.51
CA THR A 235 -9.47 19.17 -20.81
C THR A 235 -8.49 19.66 -19.74
N ARG A 236 -8.73 20.86 -19.18
CA ARG A 236 -7.90 21.38 -18.09
C ARG A 236 -7.82 20.42 -16.88
N GLN A 237 -8.92 19.72 -16.57
CA GLN A 237 -8.93 18.72 -15.50
C GLN A 237 -8.01 17.53 -15.81
N VAL A 238 -8.11 16.98 -17.04
CA VAL A 238 -7.27 15.86 -17.51
C VAL A 238 -5.80 16.25 -17.49
N LEU A 239 -5.50 17.48 -17.89
CA LEU A 239 -4.15 18.05 -17.84
C LEU A 239 -3.62 18.13 -16.40
N THR A 240 -4.37 18.73 -15.48
CA THR A 240 -4.00 18.83 -14.06
C THR A 240 -3.75 17.44 -13.46
N PHE A 241 -4.65 16.49 -13.70
CA PHE A 241 -4.46 15.11 -13.26
C PHE A 241 -3.17 14.49 -13.82
N THR A 242 -2.90 14.67 -15.12
CA THR A 242 -1.70 14.14 -15.77
C THR A 242 -0.42 14.73 -15.17
N GLN A 243 -0.43 16.03 -14.86
CA GLN A 243 0.68 16.72 -14.21
C GLN A 243 0.93 16.13 -12.80
N GLY A 244 -0.10 16.06 -11.95
CA GLY A 244 0.01 15.55 -10.58
C GLY A 244 0.54 14.12 -10.50
N ILE A 245 0.02 13.21 -11.34
CA ILE A 245 0.50 11.80 -11.34
C ILE A 245 1.94 11.69 -11.87
N SER A 246 2.33 12.51 -12.84
CA SER A 246 3.68 12.47 -13.42
C SER A 246 4.71 13.00 -12.43
N LEU A 247 4.37 14.06 -11.71
CA LEU A 247 5.17 14.61 -10.61
C LEU A 247 5.31 13.59 -9.46
N SER A 248 4.23 12.87 -9.15
CA SER A 248 4.26 11.80 -8.15
C SER A 248 5.22 10.68 -8.52
N ILE A 249 5.25 10.27 -9.79
CA ILE A 249 6.17 9.23 -10.29
C ILE A 249 7.61 9.72 -10.24
N ALA A 250 7.86 10.97 -10.64
CA ALA A 250 9.17 11.60 -10.54
C ALA A 250 9.69 11.63 -9.09
N LEU A 251 8.84 12.04 -8.14
CA LEU A 251 9.19 12.07 -6.71
C LEU A 251 9.46 10.66 -6.18
N ARG A 252 8.50 9.74 -6.34
CA ARG A 252 8.52 8.44 -5.64
C ARG A 252 9.39 7.39 -6.33
N ASN A 253 9.18 7.20 -7.62
CA ASN A 253 9.76 6.08 -8.35
C ASN A 253 11.13 6.43 -8.91
N LEU A 254 11.32 7.70 -9.30
CA LEU A 254 12.63 8.21 -9.72
C LEU A 254 13.46 8.79 -8.55
N LYS A 255 12.88 8.81 -7.34
CA LYS A 255 13.53 9.24 -6.07
C LYS A 255 14.14 10.64 -6.15
N MET A 256 13.45 11.55 -6.82
CA MET A 256 13.93 12.92 -6.98
C MET A 256 13.73 13.73 -5.71
N GLN A 257 14.57 14.75 -5.52
CA GLN A 257 14.44 15.63 -4.37
C GLN A 257 13.23 16.55 -4.53
N GLN A 258 12.43 16.64 -3.48
CA GLN A 258 11.21 17.46 -3.41
C GLN A 258 11.48 18.92 -3.82
N ASN A 259 12.52 19.54 -3.25
CA ASN A 259 12.86 20.93 -3.52
C ASN A 259 13.23 21.16 -5.00
N THR A 260 13.92 20.20 -5.63
CA THR A 260 14.27 20.32 -7.05
C THR A 260 13.03 20.22 -7.95
N ILE A 261 12.09 19.32 -7.63
CA ILE A 261 10.81 19.22 -8.33
C ILE A 261 10.05 20.54 -8.21
N GLN A 262 9.90 21.06 -6.99
CA GLN A 262 9.17 22.28 -6.72
C GLN A 262 9.77 23.48 -7.48
N GLU A 263 11.08 23.72 -7.34
CA GLU A 263 11.76 24.82 -8.02
C GLU A 263 11.60 24.77 -9.54
N CYS A 264 11.76 23.60 -10.15
CA CYS A 264 11.68 23.46 -11.61
C CYS A 264 10.25 23.56 -12.13
N ALA A 265 9.27 23.06 -11.37
CA ALA A 265 7.87 23.13 -11.73
C ALA A 265 7.32 24.56 -11.63
N GLU A 266 7.66 25.28 -10.55
CA GLU A 266 7.35 26.70 -10.40
C GLU A 266 7.96 27.52 -11.55
N ALA A 267 9.22 27.25 -11.91
CA ALA A 267 9.89 27.91 -13.04
C ALA A 267 9.25 27.60 -14.39
N ALA A 268 8.66 26.41 -14.56
CA ALA A 268 7.90 26.02 -15.74
C ALA A 268 6.46 26.55 -15.74
N GLY A 269 6.00 27.21 -14.67
CA GLY A 269 4.65 27.74 -14.54
C GLY A 269 3.58 26.68 -14.26
N LEU A 270 3.96 25.53 -13.71
CA LEU A 270 2.99 24.54 -13.23
C LEU A 270 2.21 25.11 -12.02
N PRO A 271 0.93 24.73 -11.84
CA PRO A 271 0.14 25.22 -10.72
C PRO A 271 0.75 24.85 -9.37
N LEU A 272 0.71 25.77 -8.40
CA LEU A 272 1.33 25.57 -7.08
C LEU A 272 0.74 24.38 -6.34
N GLU A 273 -0.56 24.12 -6.52
CA GLU A 273 -1.25 22.97 -5.93
C GLU A 273 -0.73 21.59 -6.41
N GLU A 274 0.06 21.56 -7.48
CA GLU A 274 0.70 20.32 -7.97
C GLU A 274 2.05 20.06 -7.31
N VAL A 275 2.68 21.10 -6.75
CA VAL A 275 4.09 21.07 -6.32
C VAL A 275 4.34 21.63 -4.93
N ASP A 276 3.28 21.99 -4.20
CA ASP A 276 3.43 22.39 -2.81
C ASP A 276 3.86 21.23 -1.92
N SER A 277 4.35 21.58 -0.73
CA SER A 277 4.88 20.58 0.22
C SER A 277 3.83 19.57 0.66
N SER A 278 2.56 19.96 0.69
CA SER A 278 1.47 19.10 1.15
C SER A 278 1.19 18.01 0.13
N ALA A 279 1.07 18.36 -1.16
CA ALA A 279 0.90 17.39 -2.24
C ALA A 279 2.03 16.34 -2.25
N LEU A 280 3.28 16.78 -2.07
CA LEU A 280 4.44 15.89 -2.06
C LEU A 280 4.50 15.03 -0.77
N LYS A 281 4.02 15.53 0.38
CA LYS A 281 3.86 14.74 1.63
C LYS A 281 2.78 13.66 1.50
N MET A 282 1.67 13.93 0.80
CA MET A 282 0.63 12.90 0.51
C MET A 282 1.21 11.74 -0.31
N MET A 283 2.08 12.05 -1.27
CA MET A 283 2.76 11.05 -2.09
C MET A 283 3.72 10.17 -1.26
N ASP A 284 4.46 10.76 -0.30
CA ASP A 284 5.31 10.01 0.63
C ASP A 284 4.50 9.07 1.56
N SER A 285 3.33 9.52 2.04
CA SER A 285 2.40 8.68 2.81
C SER A 285 2.01 7.41 2.03
N SER A 286 1.71 7.55 0.74
CA SER A 286 1.37 6.42 -0.13
C SER A 286 2.50 5.39 -0.27
N ALA A 287 3.76 5.83 -0.17
CA ALA A 287 4.94 4.95 -0.18
C ALA A 287 5.09 4.17 1.14
N LYS A 288 4.93 4.86 2.29
CA LYS A 288 4.91 4.21 3.61
C LYS A 288 3.80 3.16 3.70
N PHE A 289 2.62 3.49 3.20
CA PHE A 289 1.50 2.56 3.12
C PHE A 289 1.85 1.30 2.30
N ALA A 290 2.47 1.49 1.12
CA ALA A 290 2.90 0.38 0.28
C ALA A 290 3.91 -0.53 0.99
N LEU A 291 4.86 0.03 1.74
CA LEU A 291 5.84 -0.73 2.52
C LEU A 291 5.17 -1.56 3.63
N GLY A 292 4.15 -1.01 4.28
CA GLY A 292 3.31 -1.76 5.22
C GLY A 292 2.72 -2.99 4.56
N ILE A 293 2.10 -2.84 3.38
CA ILE A 293 1.50 -3.95 2.63
C ILE A 293 2.56 -4.97 2.16
N SER A 294 3.77 -4.54 1.77
CA SER A 294 4.86 -5.47 1.44
C SER A 294 5.24 -6.38 2.60
N ALA A 295 5.29 -5.84 3.83
CA ALA A 295 5.76 -6.60 5.00
C ALA A 295 4.91 -7.86 5.23
N ILE A 296 3.61 -7.72 5.06
CA ILE A 296 2.61 -8.75 5.29
C ILE A 296 2.36 -9.63 4.06
N LEU A 297 2.60 -9.15 2.83
CA LEU A 297 2.79 -10.04 1.67
C LEU A 297 4.01 -10.95 1.86
N THR A 298 5.07 -10.47 2.52
CA THR A 298 6.21 -11.30 2.89
C THR A 298 5.79 -12.43 3.82
N VAL A 299 4.89 -12.19 4.79
CA VAL A 299 4.34 -13.26 5.64
C VAL A 299 3.61 -14.32 4.81
N VAL A 300 2.78 -13.91 3.83
CA VAL A 300 2.09 -14.84 2.93
C VAL A 300 3.09 -15.73 2.18
N ASN A 301 4.18 -15.16 1.67
CA ASN A 301 5.23 -15.93 0.99
C ASN A 301 5.91 -16.93 1.94
N VAL A 302 6.23 -16.53 3.18
CA VAL A 302 6.81 -17.44 4.18
C VAL A 302 5.85 -18.61 4.48
N VAL A 303 4.55 -18.34 4.58
CA VAL A 303 3.53 -19.39 4.78
C VAL A 303 3.47 -20.34 3.59
N LEU A 304 3.47 -19.83 2.36
CA LEU A 304 3.54 -20.66 1.14
C LEU A 304 4.79 -21.55 1.14
N ASP A 305 5.94 -20.98 1.49
CA ASP A 305 7.21 -21.71 1.58
C ASP A 305 7.18 -22.80 2.65
N ILE A 306 6.44 -22.61 3.75
CA ILE A 306 6.24 -23.64 4.76
C ILE A 306 5.34 -24.75 4.21
N ILE A 307 4.18 -24.41 3.64
CA ILE A 307 3.22 -25.40 3.14
C ILE A 307 3.81 -26.25 1.99
N ASN A 308 4.71 -25.67 1.20
CA ASN A 308 5.41 -26.38 0.11
C ASN A 308 6.43 -27.43 0.61
N LEU A 309 6.73 -27.51 1.90
CA LEU A 309 7.59 -28.56 2.44
C LEU A 309 6.84 -29.90 2.43
N ILE A 310 7.47 -30.97 1.95
CA ILE A 310 6.83 -32.30 1.89
C ILE A 310 6.74 -32.96 3.28
N ASP A 311 7.67 -32.63 4.16
CA ASP A 311 7.86 -33.23 5.48
C ASP A 311 7.11 -32.42 6.55
N VAL A 312 6.08 -33.01 7.16
CA VAL A 312 5.19 -32.35 8.12
C VAL A 312 5.93 -31.93 9.39
N VAL A 313 6.89 -32.72 9.87
CA VAL A 313 7.71 -32.33 11.03
C VAL A 313 8.55 -31.09 10.71
N LYS A 314 9.12 -31.03 9.50
CA LYS A 314 9.82 -29.81 9.03
C LYS A 314 8.87 -28.62 8.85
N GLN A 315 7.63 -28.84 8.36
CA GLN A 315 6.61 -27.79 8.31
C GLN A 315 6.34 -27.21 9.70
N CYS A 316 6.07 -28.07 10.69
CA CYS A 316 5.77 -27.66 12.06
C CYS A 316 6.94 -26.92 12.71
N ASN A 317 8.17 -27.42 12.56
CA ASN A 317 9.37 -26.74 13.06
C ASN A 317 9.54 -25.35 12.44
N LYS A 318 9.47 -25.27 11.10
CA LYS A 318 9.62 -23.98 10.40
C LYS A 318 8.50 -23.01 10.75
N MET A 319 7.26 -23.48 10.95
CA MET A 319 6.15 -22.64 11.41
C MET A 319 6.45 -22.03 12.79
N VAL A 320 6.94 -22.81 13.74
CA VAL A 320 7.33 -22.30 15.07
C VAL A 320 8.43 -21.24 14.95
N ASP A 321 9.46 -21.51 14.16
CA ASP A 321 10.59 -20.60 13.98
C ASP A 321 10.16 -19.28 13.32
N GLU A 322 9.34 -19.34 12.27
CA GLU A 322 8.91 -18.16 11.52
C GLU A 322 7.87 -17.33 12.29
N LEU A 323 6.97 -17.96 13.06
CA LEU A 323 6.07 -17.27 13.99
C LEU A 323 6.86 -16.59 15.12
N ASN A 324 7.95 -17.18 15.59
CA ASN A 324 8.82 -16.56 16.58
C ASN A 324 9.84 -15.57 15.98
N GLY A 325 9.85 -15.43 14.66
CA GLY A 325 10.85 -14.66 13.92
C GLY A 325 10.22 -13.74 12.90
N SER A 326 10.40 -14.05 11.61
CA SER A 326 10.14 -13.10 10.53
C SER A 326 8.66 -12.69 10.41
N MET A 327 7.71 -13.59 10.72
CA MET A 327 6.29 -13.27 10.62
C MET A 327 5.89 -12.22 11.66
N ARG A 328 6.33 -12.39 12.91
CA ARG A 328 6.09 -11.46 14.02
C ARG A 328 6.60 -10.06 13.68
N GLU A 329 7.84 -9.97 13.23
CA GLU A 329 8.48 -8.70 12.88
C GLU A 329 7.81 -8.02 11.68
N ASN A 330 7.34 -8.79 10.70
CA ASN A 330 6.59 -8.24 9.58
C ASN A 330 5.21 -7.71 9.97
N TYR A 331 4.53 -8.31 10.95
CA TYR A 331 3.30 -7.75 11.52
C TYR A 331 3.54 -6.44 12.27
N LYS A 332 4.63 -6.34 13.05
CA LYS A 332 5.03 -5.07 13.68
C LYS A 332 5.28 -3.99 12.62
N LYS A 333 6.03 -4.33 11.56
CA LYS A 333 6.26 -3.42 10.44
C LYS A 333 4.97 -2.98 9.78
N PHE A 334 4.04 -3.91 9.51
CA PHE A 334 2.76 -3.59 8.90
C PHE A 334 1.98 -2.54 9.68
N PHE A 335 1.73 -2.77 10.97
CA PHE A 335 0.95 -1.85 11.80
C PHE A 335 1.66 -0.50 12.01
N ASN A 336 2.99 -0.51 12.22
CA ASN A 336 3.75 0.73 12.35
C ASN A 336 3.79 1.54 11.05
N GLN A 337 3.91 0.89 9.89
CA GLN A 337 3.88 1.60 8.61
C GLN A 337 2.49 2.16 8.29
N ILE A 338 1.40 1.47 8.64
CA ILE A 338 0.05 2.05 8.53
C ILE A 338 -0.09 3.29 9.40
N LYS A 339 0.36 3.22 10.65
CA LYS A 339 0.37 4.37 11.58
C LYS A 339 1.14 5.55 11.01
N ASP A 340 2.36 5.31 10.56
CA ASP A 340 3.24 6.35 10.04
C ASP A 340 2.70 6.94 8.73
N ALA A 341 2.10 6.11 7.87
CA ALA A 341 1.42 6.56 6.65
C ALA A 341 0.18 7.41 6.98
N SER A 342 -0.66 6.97 7.92
CA SER A 342 -1.86 7.69 8.36
C SER A 342 -1.50 9.07 8.91
N LYS A 343 -0.51 9.14 9.80
CA LYS A 343 0.02 10.41 10.34
C LYS A 343 0.51 11.34 9.23
N ALA A 344 1.38 10.83 8.35
CA ALA A 344 1.92 11.61 7.24
C ALA A 344 0.83 12.10 6.28
N TYR A 345 -0.21 11.30 6.05
CA TYR A 345 -1.36 11.70 5.24
C TYR A 345 -2.14 12.83 5.91
N ASN A 346 -2.47 12.67 7.19
CA ASN A 346 -3.24 13.64 7.97
C ASN A 346 -2.50 14.99 8.07
N GLU A 347 -1.20 14.98 8.34
CA GLU A 347 -0.35 16.18 8.32
C GLU A 347 -0.40 16.90 6.96
N ALA A 348 -0.41 16.14 5.87
CA ALA A 348 -0.44 16.70 4.52
C ALA A 348 -1.80 17.36 4.18
N ILE A 349 -2.92 16.76 4.58
CA ILE A 349 -4.26 17.30 4.28
C ILE A 349 -4.76 18.34 5.29
N SER A 350 -4.25 18.36 6.52
CA SER A 350 -4.71 19.27 7.58
C SER A 350 -4.07 20.66 7.50
N GLY A 351 -3.10 20.87 6.60
CA GLY A 351 -2.42 22.15 6.43
C GLY A 351 -1.64 22.60 7.67
N ALA A 352 -1.25 21.67 8.55
CA ALA A 352 -0.43 21.96 9.71
C ALA A 352 0.98 22.41 9.27
N ASP A 353 1.13 23.73 9.14
CA ASP A 353 2.29 24.55 8.81
C ASP A 353 3.69 23.93 8.98
N ASP A 354 4.42 23.84 7.87
CA ASP A 354 5.88 24.07 7.81
C ASP A 354 6.21 25.42 7.13
N ASN A 355 5.24 26.33 6.99
CA ASN A 355 5.50 27.67 6.47
C ASN A 355 6.07 28.62 7.55
N LYS A 356 7.20 28.20 8.14
CA LYS A 356 8.26 29.13 8.55
C LYS A 356 9.31 29.21 7.43
N LEU A 357 8.88 29.58 6.23
CA LEU A 357 9.78 30.26 5.31
C LEU A 357 10.02 31.67 5.87
N THR A 358 11.09 31.80 6.65
CA THR A 358 11.72 33.11 6.87
C THR A 358 11.90 33.76 5.50
N PRO A 359 11.29 34.93 5.20
CA PRO A 359 11.54 35.60 3.95
C PRO A 359 13.04 35.95 3.89
N PRO A 360 13.69 35.86 2.72
CA PRO A 360 15.08 36.25 2.58
C PRO A 360 15.20 37.70 3.03
N ASN A 361 16.04 37.90 4.04
CA ASN A 361 16.38 39.18 4.60
C ASN A 361 16.74 40.12 3.44
N LYS A 362 15.89 41.11 3.14
CA LYS A 362 16.25 42.21 2.24
C LYS A 362 17.44 42.89 2.89
N ALA A 363 18.63 42.64 2.36
CA ALA A 363 19.82 43.40 2.69
C ALA A 363 19.48 44.89 2.55
N SER A 364 19.50 45.59 3.69
CA SER A 364 19.39 47.03 3.75
C SER A 364 20.50 47.63 2.88
N LYS A 365 20.11 48.35 1.84
CA LYS A 365 20.98 49.32 1.18
C LYS A 365 21.22 50.46 2.15
N ASP A 366 22.21 50.30 3.02
CA ASP A 366 22.89 51.41 3.69
C ASP A 366 24.36 51.35 3.31
N SER A 367 24.72 52.14 2.31
CA SER A 367 26.05 52.76 2.14
C SER A 367 26.07 53.56 0.84
N LEU A 368 25.64 54.82 0.92
CA LEU A 368 26.23 55.88 0.12
C LEU A 368 27.24 56.59 1.03
N PRO A 369 28.54 56.61 0.71
CA PRO A 369 29.44 57.58 1.29
C PRO A 369 29.27 58.94 0.60
N ALA A 370 29.49 59.98 1.39
CA ALA A 370 29.41 61.40 1.06
C ALA A 370 30.33 61.85 -0.08
#